data_AF-A0A5K1EUK8-F1
#
_entry.id   AF-A0A5K1EUK8-F1
#
_cell.length_a   1.000
_cell.length_b   1.000
_cell.length_c   1.000
_cell.angle_alpha   90.00
_cell.angle_beta   90.00
_cell.angle_gamma   90.00
#
_symmetry.space_group_name_H-M   'P 1'
#
loop_
_entity.id
_entity.type
_entity.pdbx_description
1 polymer ?
#
loop_
_entity_poly.entity_id
_entity_poly.type
_entity_poly.pdbx_seq_one_letter_code
_entity_poly.pdbx_strand_id
1 'polypeptide(L)' 'GVKSGACVATVLVKDGTLYAANTGDCRVVLSRNGVAVPLTRDHRLDQREDERDRINQL' A
#
# COMPACT_ATOMS: atom_id res chain seq x y z
N GLY A 1 -12.16 6.58 -25.37
CA GLY A 1 -11.90 5.38 -24.54
C GLY A 1 -12.50 5.57 -23.17
N VAL A 2 -12.96 4.50 -22.53
CA VAL A 2 -13.49 4.55 -21.16
C VAL A 2 -12.30 4.68 -20.20
N LYS A 3 -12.30 5.68 -19.31
CA LYS A 3 -11.24 5.88 -18.32
C LYS A 3 -11.55 5.00 -17.10
N SER A 4 -10.61 4.13 -16.72
CA SER A 4 -10.71 3.29 -15.53
C SER A 4 -9.32 3.00 -14.96
N GLY A 5 -9.28 2.54 -13.71
CA GLY A 5 -8.09 2.13 -12.98
C GLY A 5 -8.50 1.28 -11.78
N ALA A 6 -7.54 0.58 -11.17
CA ALA A 6 -7.77 -0.26 -10.00
C ALA A 6 -6.63 -0.09 -8.99
N CYS A 7 -6.96 -0.16 -7.70
CA CYS A 7 -5.99 -0.30 -6.62
C CYS A 7 -5.68 -1.79 -6.39
N VAL A 8 -4.50 -2.08 -5.85
CA VAL A 8 -4.11 -3.46 -5.51
C VAL A 8 -3.36 -3.51 -4.20
N ALA A 9 -3.66 -4.51 -3.39
CA ALA A 9 -2.87 -4.92 -2.25
C ALA A 9 -2.71 -6.45 -2.30
N THR A 10 -1.49 -6.94 -2.13
CA THR A 10 -1.19 -8.38 -2.23
C THR A 10 -0.17 -8.82 -1.19
N VAL A 11 -0.18 -10.11 -0.89
CA VAL A 11 0.75 -10.75 0.03
C VAL A 11 1.32 -12.01 -0.62
N LEU A 12 2.64 -12.16 -0.58
CA LEU A 12 3.34 -13.40 -0.91
C LEU A 12 3.94 -13.98 0.37
N VAL A 13 3.66 -15.25 0.64
CA VAL A 13 4.31 -16.01 1.72
C VAL A 13 5.23 -17.04 1.10
N LYS A 14 6.53 -16.94 1.39
CA LYS A 14 7.54 -17.84 0.85
C LYS A 14 8.64 -18.05 1.87
N ASP A 15 9.01 -19.31 2.11
CA ASP A 15 10.12 -19.71 2.99
C ASP A 15 10.06 -19.04 4.38
N GLY A 16 8.86 -19.00 4.98
CA GLY A 16 8.63 -18.36 6.28
C GLY A 16 8.64 -16.83 6.29
N THR A 17 8.82 -16.20 5.12
CA THR A 17 8.83 -14.75 4.95
C THR A 17 7.52 -14.26 4.32
N LEU A 18 6.97 -13.17 4.85
CA LEU A 18 5.78 -12.50 4.34
C LEU A 18 6.19 -11.19 3.64
N TYR A 19 5.86 -11.08 2.36
CA TYR A 19 6.04 -9.87 1.55
C TYR A 19 4.69 -9.22 1.31
N ALA A 20 4.55 -7.93 1.60
CA ALA A 20 3.36 -7.17 1.32
C ALA A 20 3.65 -6.11 0.25
N ALA A 21 2.78 -6.00 -0.75
CA ALA A 21 2.86 -4.98 -1.79
C ALA A 21 1.53 -4.25 -1.92
N ASN A 22 1.60 -2.94 -2.14
CA ASN A 22 0.43 -2.06 -2.30
C ASN A 22 0.66 -1.08 -3.46
N THR A 23 -0.40 -0.79 -4.21
CA THR A 23 -0.44 0.31 -5.18
C THR A 23 -1.83 0.93 -5.13
N GLY A 24 -1.89 2.20 -4.71
CA GLY A 24 -3.13 2.93 -4.49
C GLY A 24 -3.49 3.04 -3.01
N ASP A 25 -4.78 3.12 -2.72
CA ASP A 25 -5.30 3.42 -1.39
C ASP A 25 -5.88 2.20 -0.64
N CYS A 26 -5.59 1.00 -1.13
CA CYS A 26 -5.75 -0.24 -0.37
C CYS A 26 -4.73 -0.35 0.77
N ARG A 27 -4.89 -1.35 1.65
CA ARG A 27 -3.98 -1.61 2.76
C ARG A 27 -3.88 -3.09 3.12
N VAL A 28 -2.66 -3.56 3.36
CA VAL A 28 -2.39 -4.85 4.03
C VAL A 28 -2.22 -4.62 5.53
N VAL A 29 -2.97 -5.37 6.34
CA VAL A 29 -2.89 -5.34 7.81
C VAL A 29 -2.71 -6.77 8.32
N LEU A 30 -1.75 -6.96 9.23
CA LEU A 30 -1.49 -8.23 9.90
C LEU A 30 -2.02 -8.18 11.33
N SER A 31 -2.80 -9.18 11.74
CA SER A 31 -3.10 -9.39 13.17
C SER A 31 -1.95 -10.16 13.82
N ARG A 32 -1.35 -9.56 14.86
CA ARG A 32 -0.31 -10.21 15.67
C ARG A 32 -0.65 -10.03 17.15
N ASN A 33 -0.91 -11.14 17.84
CA ASN A 33 -1.33 -11.15 19.25
C ASN A 33 -2.56 -10.26 19.53
N GLY A 34 -3.54 -10.26 18.63
CA GLY A 34 -4.75 -9.43 18.74
C GLY A 34 -4.55 -7.95 18.39
N VAL A 35 -3.34 -7.53 17.98
CA VAL A 35 -3.05 -6.16 17.55
C VAL A 35 -3.01 -6.09 16.03
N ALA A 36 -3.71 -5.11 15.46
CA ALA A 36 -3.68 -4.81 14.03
C ALA A 36 -2.43 -4.00 13.67
N VAL A 37 -1.53 -4.60 12.89
CA VAL A 37 -0.26 -4.00 12.46
C VAL A 37 -0.32 -3.70 10.96
N PRO A 38 -0.31 -2.43 10.52
CA PRO A 38 -0.27 -2.11 9.10
C PRO A 38 1.08 -2.53 8.50
N LEU A 39 1.05 -3.27 7.39
CA LEU A 39 2.25 -3.71 6.67
C LEU A 39 2.56 -2.84 5.45
N THR A 40 1.58 -2.09 4.95
CA THR A 40 1.74 -1.17 3.82
C THR A 40 1.23 0.23 4.19
N ARG A 41 1.69 1.24 3.46
CA ARG A 41 1.20 2.63 3.55
C ARG A 41 0.38 2.95 2.31
N ASP A 42 -0.81 3.52 2.50
CA ASP A 42 -1.66 3.98 1.40
C ASP A 42 -0.92 5.07 0.61
N HIS A 43 -1.17 5.15 -0.69
CA HIS A 43 -0.63 6.20 -1.55
C HIS A 43 -1.60 7.39 -1.56
N ARG A 44 -1.62 8.16 -0.47
CA ARG A 44 -2.41 9.40 -0.33
C ARG A 44 -1.53 10.61 -0.04
N LEU A 45 -1.83 11.74 -0.68
CA LEU A 45 -1.00 12.97 -0.61
C LEU A 45 -1.02 13.68 0.75
N ASP A 46 -2.02 13.42 1.58
CA ASP A 46 -2.13 13.96 2.94
C ASP A 46 -1.20 13.25 3.94
N GLN A 47 -0.72 12.04 3.63
CA GLN A 47 0.07 11.18 4.53
C GLN A 47 1.44 10.76 3.95
N ARG A 48 1.69 11.05 2.68
CA ARG A 48 2.89 10.68 1.92
C ARG A 48 3.47 11.91 1.24
N GLU A 49 4.38 12.61 1.92
CA GLU A 49 5.10 13.75 1.33
C GLU A 49 5.91 13.31 0.12
N ASP A 50 6.45 12.09 0.12
CA ASP A 50 7.13 11.50 -1.04
C ASP A 50 6.21 11.36 -2.26
N GLU A 51 4.92 11.04 -2.08
CA GLU A 51 3.97 11.01 -3.20
C GLU A 51 3.58 12.43 -3.65
N ARG A 52 3.53 13.39 -2.74
CA ARG A 52 3.31 14.81 -3.05
C ARG A 52 4.47 15.37 -3.86
N ASP A 53 5.70 15.14 -3.41
CA ASP A 53 6.93 15.52 -4.11
C ASP A 53 6.99 14.87 -5.49
N ARG A 54 6.66 13.57 -5.61
CA ARG A 54 6.65 12.86 -6.91
C ARG A 54 5.73 13.53 -7.93
N ILE A 55 4.58 14.06 -7.51
CA ILE A 55 3.65 14.78 -8.40
C ILE A 55 4.13 16.21 -8.66
N ASN A 56 4.72 16.87 -7.66
CA ASN A 56 5.19 18.26 -7.76
C ASN A 56 6.56 18.43 -8.43
N GLN A 57 7.32 17.35 -8.66
CA GLN A 57 8.56 17.36 -9.45
C GLN A 57 8.30 17.51 -10.98
N LEU A 58 7.11 17.98 -11.35
CA LEU A 58 6.71 18.40 -12.69
C LEU A 58 6.83 19.92 -12.84
#